data_AF-A0A8X7QKG6-F1
#
_entry.id   AF-A0A8X7QKG6-F1
#
_cell.length_a   1.000
_cell.length_b   1.000
_cell.length_c   1.000
_cell.angle_alpha   90.00
_cell.angle_beta   90.00
_cell.angle_gamma   90.00
#
_symmetry.space_group_name_H-M   'P 1'
#
loop_
_entity.id
_entity.type
_entity.pdbx_description
1 polymer ?
#
loop_
_entity_poly.entity_id
_entity_poly.type
_entity_poly.pdbx_seq_one_letter_code
_entity_poly.pdbx_strand_id
1 'polypeptide(L)'
;MIEEILSHVPPISLVRFRTVCKRWNVLLNDKTFLNNHKFTFRFILTTKSKIYSVSIDPKILVRELTLEVPGIESHIKHLVDCNEFLLCGMDKGAAVWNPWFKQSRWIKVNASQPSSQVVGVGYVIIITT
;
A
#
# COMPACT_ATOMS: atom_id res chain seq x y z
N MET A 1 9.84 -18.96 -9.45
CA MET A 1 8.84 -18.14 -10.19
C MET A 1 7.53 -17.95 -9.42
N ILE A 2 6.64 -18.94 -9.25
CA ILE A 2 5.37 -18.71 -8.52
C ILE A 2 5.59 -18.39 -7.03
N GLU A 3 6.47 -19.13 -6.37
CA GLU A 3 6.79 -18.91 -4.94
C GLU A 3 7.37 -17.53 -4.69
N GLU A 4 8.21 -17.05 -5.60
CA GLU A 4 8.80 -15.71 -5.59
C GLU A 4 7.76 -14.60 -5.82
N ILE A 5 6.78 -14.82 -6.71
CA ILE A 5 5.67 -13.88 -6.88
C ILE A 5 4.81 -13.83 -5.61
N LEU A 6 4.45 -15.00 -5.07
CA LEU A 6 3.60 -15.08 -3.89
C LEU A 6 4.30 -14.60 -2.61
N SER A 7 5.63 -14.71 -2.53
CA SER A 7 6.38 -14.20 -1.37
C SER A 7 6.31 -12.67 -1.27
N HIS A 8 6.02 -11.97 -2.38
CA HIS A 8 5.89 -10.52 -2.39
C HIS A 8 4.49 -10.01 -2.04
N VAL A 9 3.49 -10.90 -1.97
CA VAL A 9 2.08 -10.55 -1.72
C VAL A 9 1.81 -10.49 -0.21
N PRO A 10 1.03 -9.50 0.28
CA PRO A 10 0.67 -9.41 1.70
C PRO A 10 -0.02 -10.68 2.22
N PRO A 11 0.23 -11.11 3.47
CA PRO A 11 -0.35 -12.33 4.03
C PRO A 11 -1.88 -12.38 3.93
N ILE A 12 -2.56 -11.25 4.09
CA ILE A 12 -4.03 -11.17 4.06
C ILE A 12 -4.60 -11.50 2.68
N SER A 13 -3.91 -11.11 1.62
CA SER A 13 -4.27 -11.43 0.24
C SER A 13 -3.96 -12.90 -0.07
N LEU A 14 -2.85 -13.42 0.45
CA LEU A 14 -2.47 -14.83 0.30
C LEU A 14 -3.51 -15.80 0.85
N VAL A 15 -4.22 -15.45 1.94
CA VAL A 15 -5.31 -16.30 2.46
C VAL A 15 -6.39 -16.56 1.40
N ARG A 16 -6.75 -15.54 0.60
CA ARG A 16 -7.77 -15.66 -0.46
C ARG A 16 -7.30 -16.55 -1.60
N PHE A 17 -6.00 -16.56 -1.88
CA PHE A 17 -5.37 -17.31 -2.97
C PHE A 17 -5.41 -18.83 -2.78
N ARG A 18 -5.69 -19.30 -1.55
CA ARG A 18 -5.96 -20.73 -1.27
C ARG A 18 -7.12 -21.30 -2.09
N THR A 19 -8.04 -20.45 -2.53
CA THR A 19 -9.23 -20.85 -3.29
C THR A 19 -9.01 -20.86 -4.81
N VAL A 20 -7.90 -20.32 -5.31
CA VAL A 20 -7.66 -20.14 -6.75
C VAL A 20 -7.30 -21.45 -7.44
N CYS A 21 -6.36 -22.22 -6.89
CA CYS A 21 -6.02 -23.54 -7.41
C CYS A 21 -5.36 -24.45 -6.36
N LYS A 22 -5.40 -25.77 -6.60
CA LYS A 22 -4.82 -26.78 -5.70
C LYS A 22 -3.33 -26.55 -5.44
N ARG A 23 -2.57 -26.17 -6.47
CA ARG A 23 -1.13 -25.91 -6.36
C ARG A 23 -0.83 -24.77 -5.40
N TRP A 24 -1.60 -23.68 -5.47
CA TRP A 24 -1.44 -22.54 -4.56
C TRP A 24 -1.87 -22.91 -3.14
N ASN A 25 -2.96 -23.67 -2.98
CA ASN A 25 -3.37 -24.12 -1.65
C ASN A 25 -2.30 -24.98 -0.95
N VAL A 26 -1.66 -25.91 -1.67
CA VAL A 26 -0.57 -26.72 -1.11
C VAL A 26 0.60 -25.83 -0.67
N LEU A 27 1.04 -24.93 -1.54
CA LEU A 27 2.15 -24.02 -1.24
C LEU A 27 1.85 -23.09 -0.05
N LEU A 28 0.64 -22.54 0.04
CA LEU A 28 0.22 -21.64 1.12
C LEU A 28 -0.05 -22.34 2.46
N ASN A 29 0.03 -23.67 2.47
CA ASN A 29 0.01 -24.50 3.69
C ASN A 29 1.41 -25.07 4.02
N ASP A 30 2.42 -24.82 3.17
CA ASP A 30 3.79 -25.23 3.44
C ASP A 30 4.42 -24.35 4.53
N LYS A 31 4.92 -24.99 5.60
CA LYS A 31 5.50 -24.29 6.75
C LYS A 31 6.79 -23.56 6.41
N THR A 32 7.58 -24.10 5.48
CA THR A 32 8.84 -23.51 5.03
C THR A 32 8.55 -22.23 4.27
N PHE A 33 7.59 -22.27 3.34
CA PHE A 33 7.12 -21.09 2.61
C PHE A 33 6.62 -19.99 3.56
N LEU A 34 5.75 -20.35 4.52
CA LEU A 34 5.22 -19.39 5.49
C LEU A 34 6.29 -18.81 6.42
N ASN A 35 7.27 -19.61 6.84
CA ASN A 35 8.38 -19.11 7.65
C ASN A 35 9.29 -18.18 6.84
N ASN A 36 9.57 -18.50 5.58
CA ASN A 36 10.33 -17.62 4.69
C ASN A 36 9.58 -16.30 4.42
N HIS A 37 8.25 -16.36 4.25
CA HIS A 37 7.39 -15.19 4.07
C HIS A 37 7.43 -14.22 5.26
N LYS A 38 7.56 -14.74 6.50
CA LYS A 38 7.75 -13.91 7.70
C LYS A 38 9.06 -13.14 7.72
N PHE A 39 10.04 -13.48 6.90
CA PHE A 39 11.30 -12.73 6.84
C PHE A 39 11.25 -11.56 5.87
N THR A 40 10.17 -11.43 5.07
CA THR A 40 10.03 -10.42 4.02
C THR A 40 8.80 -9.54 4.28
N PHE A 41 8.87 -8.70 5.31
CA PHE A 41 7.78 -7.75 5.61
C PHE A 41 8.01 -6.42 4.91
N ARG A 42 6.97 -5.91 4.26
CA ARG A 42 6.91 -4.56 3.70
C ARG A 42 5.69 -3.82 4.20
N PHE A 43 5.87 -2.60 4.69
CA PHE A 43 4.79 -1.74 5.16
C PHE A 43 5.09 -0.27 4.91
N ILE A 44 4.06 0.56 5.02
CA ILE A 44 4.15 2.01 4.87
C ILE A 44 4.10 2.65 6.26
N LEU A 45 5.02 3.57 6.52
CA LEU A 45 5.05 4.38 7.73
C LEU A 45 4.89 5.85 7.34
N THR A 46 3.97 6.55 8.02
CA THR A 46 3.67 7.95 7.75
C THR A 46 3.98 8.80 8.96
N THR A 47 4.61 9.95 8.73
CA THR A 47 4.72 11.04 9.71
C THR A 47 3.79 12.19 9.30
N LYS A 48 3.81 13.29 10.05
CA LYS A 48 3.03 14.49 9.72
C LYS A 48 3.34 15.07 8.32
N SER A 49 4.53 14.79 7.78
CA SER A 49 5.01 15.41 6.54
C SER A 49 5.60 14.44 5.52
N LYS A 50 5.91 13.20 5.91
CA LYS A 50 6.66 12.26 5.07
C LYS A 50 6.05 10.87 5.09
N ILE A 51 6.23 10.15 3.98
CA ILE A 51 5.81 8.77 3.82
C ILE A 51 7.07 7.93 3.58
N TYR A 52 7.15 6.79 4.23
CA TYR A 52 8.28 5.87 4.14
C TYR A 52 7.79 4.47 3.80
N SER A 53 8.48 3.80 2.89
CA SER A 53 8.40 2.34 2.79
C SER A 53 9.45 1.73 3.72
N VAL A 54 9.02 0.77 4.54
CA VAL A 54 9.91 -0.05 5.36
C VAL A 54 9.87 -1.46 4.82
N SER A 55 11.04 -2.04 4.55
CA SER A 55 11.19 -3.45 4.20
C SER A 55 12.15 -4.13 5.17
N ILE A 56 11.81 -5.33 5.60
CA ILE A 56 12.65 -6.19 6.45
C ILE A 56 13.03 -7.38 5.58
N ASP A 57 14.32 -7.54 5.28
CA ASP A 57 14.90 -8.72 4.62
C ASP A 57 16.44 -8.68 4.68
N PRO A 58 17.11 -9.60 5.39
CA PRO A 58 17.19 -9.69 6.86
C PRO A 58 17.59 -8.39 7.58
N LYS A 59 17.92 -7.32 6.84
CA LYS A 59 18.15 -5.98 7.37
C LYS A 59 16.90 -5.13 7.21
N ILE A 60 16.74 -4.15 8.10
CA ILE A 60 15.71 -3.12 7.98
C ILE A 60 16.20 -2.08 6.97
N LEU A 61 15.40 -1.86 5.93
CA LEU A 61 15.62 -0.82 4.94
C LEU A 61 14.43 0.13 4.98
N VAL A 62 14.73 1.41 5.21
CA VAL A 62 13.74 2.49 5.20
C VAL A 62 14.03 3.38 4.01
N ARG A 63 13.03 3.63 3.18
CA ARG A 63 13.13 4.56 2.05
C ARG A 63 12.02 5.59 2.14
N GLU A 64 12.40 6.86 2.04
CA GLU A 64 11.43 7.94 1.88
C GLU A 64 10.76 7.82 0.51
N LEU A 65 9.44 7.90 0.49
CA LEU A 65 8.63 7.85 -0.72
C LEU A 65 8.14 9.26 -1.03
N THR A 66 8.47 9.73 -2.23
CA THR A 66 7.98 10.99 -2.76
C THR A 66 6.81 10.71 -3.71
N LEU A 67 5.67 11.33 -3.42
CA LEU A 67 4.58 11.40 -4.37
C LEU A 67 4.90 12.55 -5.34
N GLU A 68 5.58 12.24 -6.43
CA GLU A 68 5.86 13.21 -7.48
C GLU A 68 4.56 13.53 -8.21
N VAL A 69 4.02 14.72 -7.94
CA VAL A 69 2.89 15.26 -8.68
C VAL A 69 3.33 16.48 -9.47
N PRO A 70 3.23 16.46 -10.80
CA PRO A 70 3.42 17.64 -11.61
C PRO A 70 2.37 18.71 -11.26
N GLY A 71 2.82 19.89 -10.85
CA GLY A 71 1.99 21.11 -10.77
C GLY A 71 1.08 21.25 -9.53
N ILE A 72 1.22 20.41 -8.51
CA ILE A 72 0.41 20.52 -7.29
C ILE A 72 1.31 20.39 -6.05
N GLU A 73 1.65 21.52 -5.44
CA GLU A 73 2.19 21.61 -4.08
C GLU A 73 1.06 21.41 -3.07
N SER A 74 0.48 20.21 -3.00
CA SER A 74 -0.54 19.92 -1.98
C SER A 74 -0.04 18.90 -0.99
N HIS A 75 -0.02 19.29 0.28
CA HIS A 75 0.22 18.39 1.39
C HIS A 75 -0.85 17.30 1.44
N ILE A 76 -0.43 16.06 1.70
CA ILE A 76 -1.33 14.94 1.91
C ILE A 76 -2.03 15.16 3.25
N LYS A 77 -3.36 15.33 3.23
CA LYS A 77 -4.19 15.51 4.43
C LYS A 77 -4.66 14.18 5.02
N HIS A 78 -4.96 13.23 4.14
CA HIS A 78 -5.46 11.92 4.51
C HIS A 78 -4.77 10.85 3.67
N LEU A 79 -4.38 9.75 4.29
CA LEU A 79 -3.83 8.59 3.61
C LEU A 79 -4.64 7.36 4.03
N VAL A 80 -5.14 6.61 3.05
CA VAL A 80 -5.87 5.35 3.30
C VAL A 80 -5.14 4.22 2.60
N ASP A 81 -4.85 3.15 3.34
CA ASP A 81 -4.26 1.93 2.78
C ASP A 81 -5.33 1.06 2.13
N CYS A 82 -5.22 0.90 0.80
CA CYS A 82 -6.07 0.07 -0.03
C CYS A 82 -5.33 -1.21 -0.46
N ASN A 83 -4.63 -1.86 0.47
CA ASN A 83 -3.74 -3.02 0.30
C ASN A 83 -2.46 -2.70 -0.48
N GLU A 84 -2.56 -2.62 -1.81
CA GLU A 84 -1.40 -2.44 -2.70
C GLU A 84 -1.29 -1.01 -3.23
N PHE A 85 -2.33 -0.22 -2.99
CA PHE A 85 -2.42 1.18 -3.38
C PHE A 85 -2.71 2.03 -2.15
N LEU A 86 -2.24 3.27 -2.19
CA LEU A 86 -2.52 4.30 -1.22
C LEU A 86 -3.48 5.32 -1.85
N LEU A 87 -4.56 5.64 -1.15
CA LEU A 87 -5.41 6.76 -1.52
C LEU A 87 -4.95 8.00 -0.75
N CYS A 88 -4.40 8.96 -1.47
CA CYS A 88 -3.89 10.21 -0.94
C CYS A 88 -4.94 11.32 -1.13
N GLY A 89 -5.57 11.77 -0.05
CA GLY A 89 -6.48 12.91 -0.03
C GLY A 89 -5.73 14.23 0.16
N MET A 90 -6.07 15.23 -0.64
CA MET A 90 -5.43 16.55 -0.70
C MET A 90 -6.49 17.64 -0.83
N ASP A 91 -6.08 18.91 -0.73
CA ASP A 91 -7.01 20.06 -0.82
C ASP A 91 -7.82 20.12 -2.11
N LYS A 92 -7.19 19.76 -3.23
CA LYS A 92 -7.78 19.92 -4.57
C LYS A 92 -8.29 18.60 -5.16
N GLY A 93 -8.32 17.53 -4.38
CA GLY A 93 -8.81 16.22 -4.81
C GLY A 93 -8.05 15.06 -4.17
N ALA A 94 -7.91 13.96 -4.91
CA ALA A 94 -7.15 12.82 -4.44
C ALA A 94 -6.35 12.15 -5.55
N ALA A 95 -5.35 11.39 -5.14
CA ALA A 95 -4.57 10.52 -6.01
C ALA A 95 -4.61 9.09 -5.48
N VAL A 96 -4.80 8.14 -6.39
CA VAL A 96 -4.49 6.72 -6.14
C VAL A 96 -3.02 6.53 -6.48
N TRP A 97 -2.24 6.03 -5.52
CA TRP A 97 -0.81 5.91 -5.64
C TRP A 97 -0.37 4.47 -5.43
N ASN A 98 0.43 3.94 -6.36
CA ASN A 98 1.20 2.73 -6.16
C ASN A 98 2.63 3.13 -5.71
N PRO A 99 2.96 2.98 -4.42
CA PRO A 99 4.27 3.37 -3.90
C PRO A 99 5.42 2.50 -4.42
N TRP A 100 5.13 1.27 -4.87
CA TRP A 100 6.14 0.31 -5.33
C TRP A 100 6.63 0.61 -6.74
N PHE A 101 5.74 1.08 -7.61
CA PHE A 101 6.08 1.48 -8.98
C PHE A 101 6.25 2.99 -9.15
N LYS A 102 6.11 3.77 -8.07
CA LYS A 102 6.10 5.25 -8.11
C LYS A 102 5.07 5.81 -9.11
N GLN A 103 3.96 5.11 -9.29
CA GLN A 103 2.92 5.48 -10.24
C GLN A 103 1.73 6.06 -9.50
N SER A 104 1.27 7.24 -9.90
CA SER A 104 0.09 7.88 -9.33
C SER A 104 -0.94 8.21 -10.41
N ARG A 105 -2.22 8.15 -10.04
CA ARG A 105 -3.33 8.56 -10.89
C ARG A 105 -4.23 9.52 -10.12
N TRP A 106 -4.43 10.70 -10.70
CA TRP A 106 -5.30 11.72 -10.13
C TRP A 106 -6.78 11.41 -10.36
N ILE A 107 -7.56 11.62 -9.31
CA ILE A 107 -9.02 11.64 -9.33
C ILE A 107 -9.41 13.12 -9.35
N LYS A 108 -9.88 13.59 -10.52
CA LYS A 108 -10.39 14.96 -10.67
C LYS A 108 -11.68 15.07 -9.87
N VAL A 109 -11.71 16.00 -8.92
CA VAL A 109 -12.94 16.42 -8.27
C VAL A 109 -13.54 17.57 -9.07
N ASN A 110 -14.82 17.47 -9.42
CA ASN A 110 -15.52 18.56 -10.09
C ASN A 110 -15.79 19.69 -9.09
N ALA A 111 -15.36 20.91 -9.44
CA ALA A 111 -15.40 22.11 -8.60
C ALA A 111 -16.81 22.57 -8.18
N SER A 112 -17.88 21.90 -8.63
CA SER A 112 -19.26 22.23 -8.28
C SER A 112 -19.71 21.66 -6.92
N GLN A 113 -18.87 20.91 -6.21
CA GLN A 113 -19.16 20.40 -4.87
C GLN A 113 -18.17 20.98 -3.84
N PRO A 114 -18.63 21.87 -2.93
CA PRO A 114 -17.75 22.58 -1.99
C PRO A 114 -17.15 21.72 -0.87
N SER A 115 -17.45 20.42 -0.82
CA SER A 115 -17.06 19.52 0.28
C SER A 115 -16.93 18.07 -0.17
N SER A 116 -16.26 17.83 -1.29
CA SER A 116 -15.94 16.46 -1.73
C SER A 116 -14.96 15.81 -0.75
N GLN A 117 -15.51 15.17 0.28
CA GLN A 117 -14.75 14.27 1.13
C GLN A 117 -14.38 13.04 0.30
N VAL A 118 -13.09 12.83 0.08
CA VAL A 118 -12.62 11.59 -0.54
C VAL A 118 -12.63 10.53 0.54
N VAL A 119 -13.62 9.64 0.47
CA VAL A 119 -13.76 8.52 1.40
C VAL A 119 -13.11 7.29 0.76
N GLY A 120 -12.07 6.77 1.40
CA GLY A 120 -11.45 5.49 1.04
C GLY A 120 -11.98 4.37 1.94
N VAL A 121 -12.36 3.25 1.34
CA VAL A 121 -12.61 2.00 2.10
C VAL A 121 -11.35 1.16 1.99
N GLY A 122 -10.64 1.04 3.09
CA GLY A 122 -9.36 0.34 3.20
C GLY A 122 -9.01 0.09 4.66
N TYR A 123 -7.85 -0.49 4.92
CA TYR A 123 -7.35 -0.53 6.30
C TYR A 123 -6.92 0.90 6.65
N VAL A 124 -7.58 1.51 7.63
CA VAL A 124 -7.10 2.78 8.14
C VAL A 124 -5.84 2.46 8.94
N ILE A 125 -4.67 2.86 8.44
CA ILE A 125 -3.45 2.86 9.25
C ILE A 125 -3.61 4.04 10.22
N ILE A 126 -4.35 3.82 11.30
CA ILE A 126 -4.44 4.74 12.43
C ILE A 126 -3.30 4.38 13.37
N ILE A 127 -2.35 5.30 13.58
CA ILE A 127 -1.54 5.25 14.79
C ILE A 127 -1.73 6.60 15.49
N THR A 128 -2.60 6.61 16.49
CA THR A 128 -2.65 7.65 17.51
C THR A 128 -1.30 7.69 18.23
N THR A 129 -0.72 8.89 18.32
CA THR A 129 0.42 9.20 19.20
C THR A 129 0.10 8.92 20.65
#